data_AF-A0A943QJJ3-F1
#
_entry.id   AF-A0A943QJJ3-F1
#
_cell.length_a   1.000
_cell.length_b   1.000
_cell.length_c   1.000
_cell.angle_alpha   90.00
_cell.angle_beta   90.00
_cell.angle_gamma   90.00
#
_symmetry.space_group_name_H-M   'P 1'
#
loop_
_entity.id
_entity.type
_entity.pdbx_description
1 polymer ?
#
loop_
_entity_poly.entity_id
_entity_poly.type
_entity_poly.pdbx_seq_one_letter_code
_entity_poly.pdbx_strand_id
1 'polypeptide(L)' 'MSENTKKKGNTARIPEGKKRVVITLENEVVEAIQKVANENMRTVSNEIALLIKEKYMNTKE' A
#
# COMPACT_ATOMS: atom_id res chain seq x y z
N MET A 1 10.49 -19.24 -33.05
CA MET A 1 9.74 -17.97 -33.05
C MET A 1 9.70 -17.47 -31.62
N SER A 2 10.29 -16.30 -31.36
CA SER A 2 10.44 -15.77 -30.01
C SER A 2 9.19 -14.96 -29.63
N GLU A 3 8.24 -15.59 -28.94
CA GLU A 3 7.12 -14.85 -28.33
C GLU A 3 7.59 -14.20 -27.03
N ASN A 4 8.03 -12.96 -27.20
CA ASN A 4 8.33 -12.02 -26.13
C ASN A 4 7.00 -11.60 -25.49
N THR A 5 6.48 -12.39 -24.53
CA THR A 5 5.30 -12.02 -23.76
C THR A 5 5.66 -10.86 -22.83
N LYS A 6 5.41 -9.64 -23.30
CA LYS A 6 5.41 -8.40 -22.51
C LYS A 6 4.62 -8.67 -21.22
N LYS A 7 5.32 -8.83 -20.09
CA LYS A 7 4.73 -8.75 -18.75
C LYS A 7 4.07 -7.38 -18.66
N LYS A 8 2.75 -7.35 -18.83
CA LYS A 8 1.89 -6.18 -18.67
C LYS A 8 1.96 -5.85 -17.19
N GLY A 9 2.91 -4.98 -16.80
CA GLY A 9 3.01 -4.48 -15.44
C GLY A 9 1.65 -3.91 -15.08
N ASN A 10 0.95 -4.58 -14.17
CA ASN A 10 -0.38 -4.16 -13.73
C ASN A 10 -0.19 -2.95 -12.78
N THR A 11 0.28 -1.82 -13.32
CA THR A 11 0.34 -0.58 -12.55
C THR A 11 -1.08 -0.04 -12.47
N ALA A 12 -1.80 -0.43 -11.43
CA ALA A 12 -3.11 0.12 -11.11
C ALA A 12 -3.09 1.65 -11.27
N ARG A 13 -4.10 2.19 -11.98
CA ARG A 13 -4.24 3.62 -12.22
C ARG A 13 -4.32 4.35 -10.88
N ILE A 14 -3.47 5.36 -10.69
CA ILE A 14 -3.49 6.19 -9.48
C ILE A 14 -4.69 7.15 -9.61
N PRO A 15 -5.60 7.21 -8.63
CA PRO A 15 -6.71 8.16 -8.63
C PRO A 15 -6.23 9.61 -8.67
N GLU A 16 -7.04 10.51 -9.23
CA GLU A 16 -6.74 11.94 -9.28
C GLU A 16 -6.51 12.51 -7.87
N GLY A 17 -5.52 13.41 -7.73
CA GLY A 17 -5.12 13.98 -6.44
C GLY A 17 -4.28 13.07 -5.54
N LYS A 18 -3.96 11.83 -5.94
CA LYS A 18 -3.07 10.92 -5.18
C LYS A 18 -1.69 10.81 -5.82
N LYS A 19 -0.66 10.61 -5.00
CA LYS A 19 0.72 10.32 -5.42
C LYS A 19 1.12 8.91 -4.96
N ARG A 20 2.00 8.25 -5.73
CA ARG A 20 2.59 6.96 -5.35
C ARG A 20 3.85 7.19 -4.54
N VAL A 21 3.96 6.47 -3.42
CA VAL A 21 5.18 6.39 -2.62
C VAL A 21 5.59 4.92 -2.63
N VAL A 22 6.87 4.66 -2.86
CA VAL A 22 7.47 3.33 -2.76
C VAL A 22 8.36 3.34 -1.52
N ILE A 23 8.15 2.39 -0.63
CA ILE A 23 8.93 2.21 0.59
C ILE A 23 9.44 0.77 0.64
N THR A 24 10.63 0.59 1.20
CA THR A 24 11.20 -0.71 1.51
C THR A 24 11.07 -0.91 3.01
N LEU A 25 10.49 -2.02 3.42
CA LEU A 25 10.26 -2.39 4.82
C LEU A 25 10.81 -3.80 5.07
N GLU A 26 11.13 -4.11 6.31
CA GLU A 26 11.49 -5.46 6.73
C GLU A 26 10.28 -6.40 6.61
N ASN A 27 10.55 -7.69 6.38
CA ASN A 27 9.49 -8.68 6.13
C ASN A 27 8.52 -8.77 7.31
N GLU A 28 9.02 -8.75 8.55
CA GLU A 28 8.20 -8.81 9.76
C GLU A 28 7.21 -7.65 9.86
N VAL A 29 7.61 -6.46 9.40
CA VAL A 29 6.76 -5.27 9.38
C VAL A 29 5.64 -5.44 8.35
N VAL A 30 5.97 -5.98 7.16
CA VAL A 30 4.98 -6.24 6.11
C VAL A 30 3.96 -7.28 6.57
N GLU A 31 4.41 -8.36 7.22
CA GLU A 31 3.54 -9.40 7.77
C GLU A 31 2.59 -8.86 8.84
N ALA A 32 3.10 -8.02 9.75
CA ALA A 32 2.30 -7.38 10.78
C ALA A 32 1.20 -6.49 10.16
N ILE A 33 1.56 -5.63 9.19
CA ILE A 33 0.58 -4.76 8.51
C ILE A 33 -0.44 -5.59 7.73
N GLN A 34 -0.01 -6.66 7.05
CA GLN A 34 -0.92 -7.52 6.29
C GLN A 34 -1.96 -8.19 7.20
N LYS A 35 -1.54 -8.64 8.39
CA LYS A 35 -2.45 -9.22 9.39
C LYS A 35 -3.51 -8.22 9.82
N VAL A 36 -3.11 -7.01 10.22
CA VAL A 36 -4.03 -5.95 10.65
C VAL A 36 -4.96 -5.53 9.51
N ALA A 37 -4.44 -5.40 8.29
CA ALA A 37 -5.24 -5.06 7.12
C ALA A 37 -6.32 -6.13 6.85
N ASN A 38 -5.98 -7.42 6.99
CA ASN A 38 -6.93 -8.52 6.82
C ASN A 38 -8.01 -8.52 7.89
N GLU A 39 -7.64 -8.33 9.17
CA GLU A 39 -8.58 -8.23 10.30
C GLU A 39 -9.57 -7.07 10.09
N ASN A 40 -9.10 -5.97 9.52
CA ASN A 40 -9.91 -4.78 9.23
C ASN A 40 -10.63 -4.81 7.87
N MET A 41 -10.53 -5.91 7.10
CA MET A 41 -11.06 -6.05 5.73
C MET A 41 -10.61 -4.92 4.77
N ARG A 42 -9.35 -4.53 4.85
CA ARG A 42 -8.73 -3.45 4.06
C ARG A 42 -7.57 -3.96 3.23
N THR A 43 -7.18 -3.18 2.23
CA THR A 43 -5.91 -3.40 1.53
C THR A 43 -4.73 -2.89 2.36
N VAL A 44 -3.56 -3.51 2.20
CA VAL A 44 -2.31 -3.07 2.86
C VAL A 44 -2.04 -1.58 2.64
N SER A 45 -2.20 -1.09 1.41
CA SER A 45 -1.98 0.33 1.10
C SER A 45 -2.94 1.26 1.84
N ASN A 46 -4.19 0.85 2.04
CA ASN A 46 -5.17 1.64 2.78
C ASN A 46 -4.88 1.62 4.28
N GLU A 47 -4.48 0.47 4.82
CA GLU A 47 -4.12 0.35 6.23
C GLU A 47 -2.91 1.22 6.58
N ILE A 48 -1.86 1.19 5.75
CA ILE A 48 -0.69 2.08 5.91
C ILE A 48 -1.11 3.56 5.89
N ALA A 49 -1.99 3.94 4.97
CA ALA A 49 -2.46 5.32 4.87
C ALA A 49 -3.21 5.77 6.13
N LEU A 50 -4.02 4.89 6.72
CA LEU A 50 -4.73 5.16 7.98
C LEU A 50 -3.78 5.27 9.15
N LEU A 51 -2.84 4.33 9.32
CA LEU A 51 -1.85 4.38 10.40
C LEU A 51 -1.00 5.67 10.36
N ILE A 52 -0.61 6.11 9.16
CA ILE A 52 0.10 7.39 8.97
C ILE A 52 -0.81 8.56 9.35
N LYS A 53 -2.07 8.54 8.90
CA LYS A 53 -3.05 9.60 9.20
C LYS A 53 -3.32 9.69 10.70
N GLU A 54 -3.53 8.58 11.39
CA GLU A 54 -3.75 8.56 12.84
C GLU A 54 -2.54 9.09 13.60
N LYS A 55 -1.33 8.66 13.22
CA LYS A 55 -0.10 9.10 13.90
C LYS A 55 0.20 10.59 13.73
N TYR A 56 -0.02 11.14 12.53
CA TYR A 56 0.46 12.48 12.18
C TYR A 56 -0.65 13.51 11.92
N MET A 57 -1.91 13.09 11.80
CA MET A 57 -3.04 13.98 11.52
C MET A 57 -4.13 13.96 12.60
N ASN A 58 -4.14 13.00 13.53
CA ASN A 58 -4.99 13.09 14.73
C ASN A 58 -4.38 13.94 15.85
N THR A 59 -3.27 14.66 15.61
CA THR A 59 -2.67 15.61 16.57
C THR A 59 -3.38 16.96 16.64
N LYS A 60 -4.69 17.00 16.34
CA LYS A 60 -5.55 18.18 16.50
C LYS A 60 -6.77 17.84 17.33
N GLU A 61 -6.57 17.70 18.64
CA GLU A 61 -7.49 18.16 19.69
C GLU A 61 -6.67 18.65 20.89
#